data_AF-A0A8T7L2S5-F1
#
_entry.id   AF-A0A8T7L2S5-F1
#
_cell.length_a   1.000
_cell.length_b   1.000
_cell.length_c   1.000
_cell.angle_alpha   90.00
_cell.angle_beta   90.00
_cell.angle_gamma   90.00
#
_symmetry.space_group_name_H-M   'P 1'
#
loop_
_entity.id
_entity.type
_entity.pdbx_description
1 polymer ?
#
loop_
_entity_poly.entity_id
_entity_poly.type
_entity_poly.pdbx_seq_one_letter_code
_entity_poly.pdbx_strand_id
1 'polypeptide(L)'
;MSENIFADDWRECLRAHYMHVIRTGDRVTEPTLRGVMQEAGFSEAELAELRVLATLRVEDAPEGFAPDLHALDGQPAGQAFYSMPAAADEPPEAEATFDVEDMAANEEAALLGVDAAPPADDDQPDEPDEPDADSPQQLSLF
;
A
#
# COMPACT_ATOMS: atom_id res chain seq x y z
N MET A 1 -22.48 -22.23 -2.86
CA MET A 1 -21.30 -21.39 -2.58
C MET A 1 -21.66 -20.57 -1.37
N SER A 2 -20.94 -20.73 -0.27
CA SER A 2 -21.29 -20.08 0.99
C SER A 2 -20.93 -18.59 0.90
N GLU A 3 -21.94 -17.74 0.74
CA GLU A 3 -21.82 -16.30 0.94
C GLU A 3 -21.34 -16.08 2.39
N ASN A 4 -20.11 -15.63 2.54
CA ASN A 4 -19.58 -15.28 3.85
C ASN A 4 -20.24 -13.98 4.29
N ILE A 5 -21.02 -14.02 5.38
CA ILE A 5 -21.78 -12.88 5.90
C ILE A 5 -20.91 -11.68 6.29
N PHE A 6 -19.60 -11.89 6.47
CA PHE A 6 -18.63 -10.84 6.82
C PHE A 6 -17.85 -10.31 5.62
N ALA A 7 -18.16 -10.76 4.40
CA ALA A 7 -17.43 -10.34 3.21
C ALA A 7 -17.52 -8.83 2.98
N ASP A 8 -18.69 -8.24 3.20
CA ASP A 8 -18.90 -6.80 3.03
C ASP A 8 -18.17 -5.98 4.10
N ASP A 9 -18.33 -6.30 5.39
CA ASP A 9 -17.62 -5.63 6.49
C ASP A 9 -16.10 -5.71 6.33
N TRP A 10 -15.59 -6.87 5.91
CA TRP A 10 -14.16 -7.04 5.63
C TRP A 10 -13.69 -6.11 4.51
N ARG A 11 -14.45 -6.04 3.40
CA ARG A 11 -14.12 -5.15 2.27
C ARG A 11 -14.18 -3.69 2.67
N GLU A 12 -15.12 -3.30 3.51
CA GLU A 12 -15.24 -1.94 4.02
C GLU A 12 -14.06 -1.56 4.92
N CYS A 13 -13.64 -2.49 5.79
CA CYS A 13 -12.43 -2.32 6.61
C CYS A 13 -11.18 -2.12 5.74
N LEU A 14 -11.01 -2.92 4.68
CA LEU A 14 -9.89 -2.77 3.74
C LEU A 14 -9.90 -1.41 3.02
N ARG A 15 -11.07 -0.94 2.57
CA ARG A 15 -11.19 0.40 1.95
C ARG A 15 -10.77 1.50 2.90
N ALA A 16 -11.27 1.47 4.15
CA ALA A 16 -10.93 2.45 5.17
C ALA A 16 -9.43 2.44 5.49
N HIS A 17 -8.83 1.25 5.64
CA HIS A 17 -7.41 1.12 5.91
C HIS A 17 -6.55 1.62 4.75
N TYR A 18 -6.91 1.30 3.50
CA TYR A 18 -6.22 1.79 2.32
C TYR A 18 -6.26 3.32 2.23
N MET A 19 -7.43 3.92 2.41
CA MET A 19 -7.55 5.38 2.45
C MET A 19 -6.69 6.00 3.55
N HIS A 20 -6.63 5.38 4.74
CA HIS A 20 -5.76 5.83 5.83
C HIS A 20 -4.28 5.79 5.46
N VAL A 21 -3.79 4.68 4.90
CA VAL A 21 -2.40 4.51 4.44
C VAL A 21 -2.01 5.56 3.41
N ILE A 22 -2.90 5.86 2.45
CA ILE A 22 -2.67 6.92 1.46
C ILE A 22 -2.63 8.30 2.11
N ARG A 23 -3.52 8.58 3.08
CA ARG A 23 -3.57 9.87 3.80
C ARG A 23 -2.34 10.11 4.67
N THR A 24 -1.83 9.07 5.34
CA THR A 24 -0.62 9.15 6.17
C THR A 24 0.66 9.09 5.35
N GLY A 25 0.57 8.70 4.07
CA GLY A 25 1.71 8.60 3.18
C GLY A 25 2.64 7.43 3.52
N ASP A 26 2.13 6.37 4.15
CA ASP A 26 2.91 5.18 4.50
C ASP A 26 3.23 4.35 3.24
N ARG A 27 4.43 4.59 2.69
CA ARG A 27 4.95 3.92 1.49
C ARG A 27 5.39 2.48 1.73
N VAL A 28 5.55 2.06 2.99
CA VAL A 28 6.00 0.70 3.32
C VAL A 28 4.80 -0.25 3.27
N THR A 29 3.67 0.16 3.83
CA THR A 29 2.44 -0.64 3.90
C THR A 29 1.62 -0.57 2.59
N GLU A 30 1.69 0.54 1.86
CA GLU A 30 0.96 0.73 0.59
C GLU A 30 1.08 -0.44 -0.42
N PRO A 31 2.29 -0.92 -0.79
CA PRO A 31 2.43 -1.97 -1.81
C PRO A 31 1.90 -3.33 -1.36
N THR A 32 2.08 -3.68 -0.08
CA THR A 32 1.61 -4.97 0.45
C THR A 32 0.10 -4.98 0.59
N LEU A 33 -0.49 -3.88 1.09
CA LEU A 33 -1.94 -3.73 1.19
C LEU A 33 -2.61 -3.74 -0.18
N ARG A 34 -1.97 -3.15 -1.20
CA ARG A 34 -2.45 -3.23 -2.58
C ARG A 34 -2.55 -4.68 -3.09
N GLY A 35 -1.57 -5.52 -2.77
CA GLY A 35 -1.63 -6.95 -3.09
C GLY A 35 -2.83 -7.64 -2.44
N VAL A 36 -3.05 -7.40 -1.14
CA VAL A 36 -4.21 -7.94 -0.40
C VAL A 36 -5.54 -7.46 -1.01
N MET A 37 -5.62 -6.20 -1.44
CA MET A 37 -6.84 -5.69 -2.08
C MET A 37 -7.10 -6.37 -3.44
N GLN A 38 -6.07 -6.65 -4.24
CA GLN A 38 -6.24 -7.38 -5.49
C GLN A 38 -6.73 -8.82 -5.24
N GLU A 39 -6.19 -9.51 -4.22
CA GLU A 39 -6.64 -10.84 -3.80
C GLU A 39 -8.09 -10.83 -3.31
N ALA A 40 -8.51 -9.77 -2.62
CA ALA A 40 -9.89 -9.55 -2.21
C ALA A 40 -10.83 -9.17 -3.38
N GLY A 41 -10.31 -9.05 -4.60
CA GLY A 41 -11.08 -8.81 -5.82
C GLY A 41 -11.32 -7.34 -6.15
N PHE A 42 -10.54 -6.42 -5.58
CA PHE A 42 -10.57 -5.01 -5.99
C PHE A 42 -9.81 -4.83 -7.31
N SER A 43 -10.43 -4.10 -8.23
CA SER A 43 -9.83 -3.71 -9.49
C SER A 43 -8.87 -2.53 -9.32
N GLU A 44 -7.94 -2.39 -10.26
CA GLU A 44 -7.04 -1.23 -10.34
C GLU A 44 -7.79 0.10 -10.44
N ALA A 45 -8.95 0.11 -11.10
CA ALA A 45 -9.80 1.29 -11.20
C ALA A 45 -10.36 1.69 -9.83
N GLU A 46 -10.86 0.73 -9.03
CA GLU A 46 -11.35 0.99 -7.67
C GLU A 46 -10.22 1.50 -6.76
N LEU A 47 -9.01 0.95 -6.88
CA LEU A 47 -7.86 1.42 -6.10
C LEU A 47 -7.48 2.87 -6.46
N ALA A 48 -7.52 3.21 -7.74
CA ALA A 48 -7.28 4.57 -8.21
C ALA A 48 -8.36 5.54 -7.68
N GLU A 49 -9.63 5.13 -7.70
CA GLU A 49 -10.74 5.91 -7.13
C GLU A 49 -10.54 6.15 -5.63
N LEU A 50 -10.23 5.10 -4.86
CA LEU A 50 -9.96 5.22 -3.42
C LEU A 50 -8.77 6.13 -3.15
N ARG A 51 -7.74 6.13 -4.00
CA ARG A 51 -6.61 7.06 -3.87
C ARG A 51 -7.06 8.50 -4.06
N VAL A 52 -7.89 8.78 -5.07
CA VAL A 52 -8.46 10.12 -5.30
C VAL A 52 -9.31 10.55 -4.10
N LEU A 53 -10.21 9.68 -3.63
CA LEU A 53 -11.05 9.93 -2.46
C LEU A 53 -10.22 10.16 -1.19
N ALA A 54 -9.14 9.41 -0.98
CA ALA A 54 -8.23 9.60 0.13
C ALA A 54 -7.57 10.98 0.10
N THR A 55 -7.25 11.50 -1.09
CA THR A 55 -6.61 12.82 -1.29
C THR A 55 -7.60 13.99 -1.37
N LEU A 56 -8.88 13.71 -1.61
CA LEU A 56 -9.96 14.70 -1.54
C LEU A 56 -10.14 15.10 -0.07
N ARG A 57 -9.64 16.28 0.29
CA ARG A 57 -9.74 16.84 1.64
C ARG A 57 -11.17 17.33 1.93
N VAL A 58 -12.09 16.38 2.16
CA VAL A 58 -13.42 16.71 2.70
C VAL A 58 -13.32 17.14 4.16
N GLU A 59 -12.38 16.56 4.91
CA GLU A 59 -12.17 16.83 6.35
C GLU A 59 -11.52 18.21 6.62
N ASP A 60 -10.86 18.81 5.62
CA ASP A 60 -10.20 20.13 5.70
C ASP A 60 -11.12 21.23 5.14
N ALA A 61 -12.27 20.85 4.59
CA ALA A 61 -13.28 21.83 4.19
C ALA A 61 -13.90 22.44 5.47
N PRO A 62 -13.93 23.77 5.60
CA PRO A 62 -14.52 24.39 6.78
C PRO A 62 -16.00 23.99 6.91
N GLU A 63 -16.47 23.83 8.16
CA GLU A 63 -17.89 23.55 8.42
C GLU A 63 -18.76 24.62 7.76
N GLY A 64 -19.59 24.23 6.79
CA GLY A 64 -20.40 25.14 5.99
C GLY A 64 -19.82 25.50 4.61
N PHE A 65 -18.76 24.83 4.15
CA PHE A 65 -18.34 24.91 2.75
C PHE A 65 -19.44 24.34 1.83
N ALA A 66 -20.26 25.23 1.30
CA ALA A 66 -21.14 24.95 0.17
C ALA A 66 -20.45 25.45 -1.10
N PRO A 67 -20.05 24.58 -2.04
CA PRO A 67 -19.57 25.02 -3.35
C PRO A 67 -20.63 25.92 -3.99
N ASP A 68 -20.25 27.14 -4.38
CA ASP A 68 -21.17 28.06 -5.06
C ASP A 68 -21.44 27.58 -6.49
N LEU A 69 -22.46 26.73 -6.64
CA LEU A 69 -22.89 26.20 -7.94
C LEU A 69 -23.44 27.30 -8.86
N HIS A 70 -23.86 28.44 -8.30
CA HIS A 70 -24.41 29.57 -9.07
C HIS A 70 -23.33 30.31 -9.85
N ALA A 71 -22.06 30.22 -9.42
CA ALA A 71 -20.91 30.72 -10.17
C ALA A 71 -20.65 29.96 -11.48
N LEU A 72 -21.13 28.71 -11.60
CA LEU A 72 -21.02 27.91 -12.82
C LEU A 72 -22.08 28.27 -13.87
N ASP A 73 -23.25 28.76 -13.44
CA ASP A 73 -24.35 29.15 -14.33
C ASP A 73 -24.05 30.40 -15.17
N GLY A 74 -23.06 31.20 -14.75
CA GLY A 74 -22.64 32.44 -15.43
C GLY A 74 -21.44 32.29 -16.34
N GLN A 75 -20.81 31.11 -16.42
CA GLN A 75 -19.57 30.92 -17.15
C GLN A 75 -19.87 30.48 -18.59
N PRO A 76 -19.69 31.33 -19.62
CA PRO A 76 -19.79 30.86 -20.99
C PRO A 76 -18.69 29.81 -21.20
N ALA A 77 -19.09 28.62 -21.66
CA ALA A 77 -18.17 27.58 -22.08
C ALA A 77 -17.24 28.13 -23.19
N GLY A 78 -16.08 28.67 -22.82
CA GLY A 78 -15.18 29.27 -23.82
C GLY A 78 -14.06 30.20 -23.36
N GLN A 79 -13.84 30.45 -22.06
CA GLN A 79 -12.73 31.32 -21.65
C GLN A 79 -11.91 30.74 -20.50
N ALA A 80 -11.19 29.66 -20.79
CA ALA A 80 -9.95 29.34 -20.08
C ALA A 80 -8.84 30.23 -20.68
N PHE A 81 -8.79 31.51 -20.29
CA PHE A 81 -7.58 32.31 -20.52
C PHE A 81 -6.54 31.90 -19.48
N TYR A 82 -5.76 30.87 -19.80
CA TYR A 82 -4.44 30.72 -19.22
C TYR A 82 -3.59 31.90 -19.70
N SER A 83 -3.56 32.97 -18.91
CA SER A 83 -2.54 34.01 -19.07
C SER A 83 -1.25 33.47 -18.49
N MET A 84 -0.56 32.59 -19.21
CA MET A 84 0.85 32.32 -18.95
C MET A 84 1.63 33.59 -19.31
N PRO A 85 2.48 34.13 -18.42
CA PRO A 85 3.47 35.10 -18.86
C PRO A 85 4.41 34.40 -19.85
N ALA A 86 4.43 34.91 -21.08
CA ALA A 86 5.40 34.52 -22.09
C ALA A 86 6.79 34.98 -21.64
N ALA A 87 7.52 34.11 -20.95
CA ALA A 87 8.96 34.22 -20.81
C ALA A 87 9.59 33.54 -22.04
N ALA A 88 9.89 34.35 -23.05
CA ALA A 88 10.84 33.99 -24.07
C ALA A 88 12.24 34.02 -23.44
N ASP A 89 12.87 32.85 -23.31
CA ASP A 89 14.32 32.70 -23.35
C ASP A 89 14.65 31.25 -23.74
N GLU A 90 15.37 31.10 -24.85
CA GLU A 90 15.88 29.86 -25.44
C GLU A 90 17.42 29.95 -25.34
N PRO A 91 18.18 28.85 -25.38
CA PRO A 91 18.36 27.75 -24.44
C PRO A 91 19.73 27.87 -23.69
N PRO A 92 20.07 26.92 -22.80
CA PRO A 92 21.37 26.28 -23.02
C PRO A 92 21.23 24.79 -23.32
N GLU A 93 21.83 24.37 -24.43
CA GLU A 93 22.17 22.98 -24.70
C GLU A 93 23.01 22.44 -23.54
N ALA A 94 22.41 21.65 -22.67
CA ALA A 94 23.14 20.74 -21.82
C ALA A 94 23.05 19.37 -22.48
N GLU A 95 24.11 19.00 -23.19
CA GLU A 95 24.35 17.62 -23.62
C GLU A 95 24.40 16.74 -22.37
N ALA A 96 23.25 16.17 -21.99
CA ALA A 96 23.22 15.04 -21.07
C ALA A 96 23.58 13.81 -21.89
N THR A 97 24.88 13.57 -22.04
CA THR A 97 25.40 12.24 -22.35
C THR A 97 24.86 11.28 -21.29
N PHE A 98 23.88 10.47 -21.68
CA PHE A 98 23.49 9.30 -20.91
C PHE A 98 24.67 8.33 -20.95
N ASP A 99 25.48 8.36 -19.90
CA ASP A 99 26.44 7.31 -19.62
C ASP A 99 25.64 6.04 -19.29
N VAL A 100 25.60 5.09 -20.21
CA VAL A 100 24.88 3.80 -20.08
C VAL A 100 25.77 2.80 -19.30
N GLU A 101 26.60 3.27 -18.38
CA GLU A 101 27.60 2.46 -17.68
C GLU A 101 27.35 2.32 -16.17
N ASP A 102 26.08 2.25 -15.75
CA ASP A 102 25.71 1.82 -14.38
C ASP A 102 24.48 0.90 -14.41
N MET A 103 24.55 -0.16 -15.21
CA MET A 103 23.56 -1.26 -15.19
C MET A 103 24.22 -2.64 -15.27
N ALA A 104 25.51 -2.76 -14.90
CA ALA A 104 26.29 -3.99 -15.01
C ALA A 104 26.99 -4.38 -13.71
N ALA A 105 26.30 -4.30 -12.56
CA ALA A 105 26.83 -4.81 -11.29
C ALA A 105 25.76 -5.44 -10.38
N ASN A 106 24.81 -6.20 -10.95
CA ASN A 106 24.04 -7.16 -10.14
C ASN A 106 23.70 -8.43 -10.92
N GLU A 107 24.70 -8.97 -11.63
CA GLU A 107 24.70 -10.35 -12.10
C GLU A 107 26.02 -10.99 -11.68
N GLU A 108 26.18 -11.25 -10.38
CA GLU A 108 27.02 -12.37 -9.96
C GLU A 108 26.14 -13.45 -9.36
N ALA A 109 25.72 -14.34 -10.26
CA ALA A 109 25.48 -15.75 -10.05
C ALA A 109 26.09 -16.32 -8.74
N ALA A 110 25.26 -16.47 -7.72
CA ALA A 110 25.42 -17.53 -6.72
C ALA A 110 24.33 -18.60 -6.96
N LEU A 111 24.32 -19.14 -8.18
CA LEU A 111 23.58 -20.33 -8.55
C LEU A 111 24.54 -21.51 -8.46
N LEU A 112 24.62 -22.16 -7.29
CA LEU A 112 24.94 -23.59 -7.08
C LEU A 112 25.24 -23.85 -5.59
N GLY A 113 24.25 -24.37 -4.89
CA GLY A 113 24.37 -24.77 -3.50
C GLY A 113 23.14 -25.51 -3.01
N VAL A 114 22.62 -26.45 -3.82
CA VAL A 114 21.88 -27.58 -3.26
C VAL A 114 22.87 -28.36 -2.40
N ASP A 115 22.91 -28.04 -1.12
CA ASP A 115 23.35 -28.98 -0.09
C ASP A 115 22.22 -29.07 0.93
N ALA A 116 21.51 -30.18 0.85
CA ALA A 116 20.55 -30.61 1.83
C ALA A 116 21.30 -30.93 3.12
N ALA A 117 21.42 -29.96 4.01
CA ALA A 117 21.70 -30.22 5.41
C ALA A 117 20.35 -30.32 6.15
N PRO A 118 19.95 -31.51 6.64
CA PRO A 118 18.86 -31.55 7.62
C PRO A 118 19.30 -30.71 8.83
N PRO A 119 18.43 -29.90 9.45
CA PRO A 119 18.76 -29.38 10.76
C PRO A 119 18.97 -30.58 11.68
N ALA A 120 20.21 -30.75 12.15
CA ALA A 120 20.52 -31.68 13.21
C ALA A 120 19.91 -31.09 14.49
N ASP A 121 18.78 -31.65 14.91
CA ASP A 121 18.39 -31.71 16.31
C ASP A 121 19.50 -32.43 17.08
N ASP A 122 20.23 -31.73 17.96
CA ASP A 122 20.80 -32.31 19.20
C ASP A 122 21.28 -31.18 20.13
N ASP A 123 20.35 -30.32 20.56
CA ASP A 123 20.50 -29.64 21.86
C ASP A 123 19.87 -30.59 22.88
N GLN A 124 20.70 -31.49 23.42
CA GLN A 124 20.37 -32.38 24.53
C GLN A 124 20.44 -31.58 25.84
N PRO A 125 19.32 -31.35 26.54
CA PRO A 125 19.29 -31.43 27.99
C PRO A 125 18.97 -32.89 28.35
N ASP A 126 19.93 -33.54 28.99
CA ASP A 126 19.75 -34.85 29.60
C ASP A 126 18.73 -34.76 30.77
N GLU A 127 18.02 -35.86 30.99
CA GLU A 127 17.21 -36.24 32.17
C GLU A 127 15.69 -35.88 32.19
N PRO A 128 14.83 -36.69 32.85
CA PRO A 128 14.17 -37.87 32.26
C PRO A 128 12.63 -37.86 32.46
N ASP A 129 11.96 -38.82 31.80
CA ASP A 129 10.57 -39.27 32.00
C ASP A 129 9.42 -38.29 31.68
N GLU A 130 8.68 -38.63 30.63
CA GLU A 130 7.33 -38.11 30.36
C GLU A 130 6.36 -38.45 31.52
N PRO A 131 5.51 -37.49 31.91
CA PRO A 131 4.12 -37.83 32.17
C PRO A 131 3.22 -37.25 31.07
N ASP A 132 2.38 -38.13 30.54
CA ASP A 132 1.52 -38.00 29.36
C ASP A 132 0.79 -36.65 29.19
N ALA A 133 0.69 -36.25 27.93
CA ALA A 133 -0.16 -35.17 27.45
C ALA A 133 -1.67 -35.52 27.56
N ASP A 134 -2.27 -35.48 28.76
CA ASP A 134 -3.72 -35.24 28.93
C ASP A 134 -4.15 -35.06 30.41
N SER A 135 -3.63 -34.06 31.12
CA SER A 135 -4.20 -33.69 32.43
C SER A 135 -4.08 -32.19 32.74
N PRO A 136 -5.20 -31.48 32.99
CA PRO A 136 -5.15 -30.08 33.36
C PRO A 136 -4.56 -29.93 34.77
N GLN A 137 -3.42 -29.25 34.89
CA GLN A 137 -2.86 -28.88 36.19
C GLN A 137 -3.71 -27.75 36.80
N GLN A 138 -4.50 -28.08 37.82
CA GLN A 138 -5.21 -27.07 38.62
C GLN A 138 -4.20 -26.26 39.43
N LEU A 139 -4.08 -24.96 39.13
CA LEU A 139 -3.47 -23.99 40.04
C LEU A 139 -4.40 -23.80 41.24
N SER A 140 -4.07 -24.44 42.37
CA SER A 140 -4.70 -24.12 43.66
C SER A 140 -4.25 -22.74 44.11
N LEU A 141 -5.18 -21.78 44.17
CA LEU A 141 -4.99 -20.46 44.78
C LEU A 141 -4.94 -20.61 46.31
N PHE A 142 -3.74 -20.57 46.87
CA PHE A 142 -3.49 -20.25 48.28
C PHE A 142 -2.26 -19.35 48.41
#